data_AF-A0A2C9KUR5-F1
#
_entry.id   AF-A0A2C9KUR5-F1
#
_cell.length_a   1.000
_cell.length_b   1.000
_cell.length_c   1.000
_cell.angle_alpha   90.00
_cell.angle_beta   90.00
_cell.angle_gamma   90.00
#
_symmetry.space_group_name_H-M   'P 1'
#
loop_
_entity.id
_entity.type
_entity.pdbx_description
1 polymer ?
#
loop_
_entity_poly.entity_id
_entity_poly.type
_entity_poly.pdbx_seq_one_letter_code
_entity_poly.pdbx_strand_id
1 'polypeptide(L)'
;YYGRKILHMLMSHPEFEKMLSKHLPGNLLRNVQDVVDNLKQKGLGERPSELSSARSRKSGHGSRSNSSVRGGSANSPAEGAAPVQTQRRPLVRTDEARMEEVKTMTDLLAANNWQQRYEGISKFQAMCETYPQVVSSQIIKIFDKFLPRLTDSNSKVNLYALKVMLDVVPLIKDSMGSVISLTVSAVAPNLSSKNKEIYSTAAEIMDALIDNLGETNFYFDFA
;
A
#
# COMPACT_ATOMS: atom_id res chain seq x y z
N TYR A 1 17.04 7.41 8.48
CA TYR A 1 17.41 6.15 7.80
C TYR A 1 16.67 5.98 6.49
N TYR A 2 15.34 5.82 6.47
CA TYR A 2 14.58 5.60 5.23
C TYR A 2 14.81 6.67 4.14
N GLY A 3 14.84 7.95 4.50
CA GLY A 3 15.22 9.01 3.54
C GLY A 3 16.61 8.81 2.91
N ARG A 4 17.59 8.34 3.69
CA ARG A 4 18.93 7.99 3.17
C ARG A 4 18.90 6.73 2.29
N LYS A 5 18.08 5.73 2.63
CA LYS A 5 17.87 4.52 1.81
C LYS A 5 17.29 4.88 0.44
N ILE A 6 16.25 5.71 0.41
CA ILE A 6 15.65 6.23 -0.81
C ILE A 6 16.70 6.98 -1.64
N LEU A 7 17.41 7.95 -1.04
CA LEU A 7 18.46 8.70 -1.73
C LEU A 7 19.55 7.79 -2.30
N HIS A 8 20.00 6.79 -1.53
CA HIS A 8 21.05 5.87 -1.96
C HIS A 8 20.66 5.05 -3.20
N MET A 9 19.40 4.63 -3.32
CA MET A 9 18.92 3.96 -4.53
C MET A 9 18.76 4.93 -5.69
N LEU A 10 18.27 6.14 -5.44
CA LEU A 10 18.13 7.15 -6.50
C LEU A 10 19.47 7.57 -7.10
N MET A 11 20.57 7.48 -6.34
CA MET A 11 21.92 7.81 -6.80
C MET A 11 22.42 6.92 -7.96
N SER A 12 21.86 5.73 -8.17
CA SER A 12 22.24 4.90 -9.33
C SER A 12 21.59 5.35 -10.63
N HIS A 13 20.61 6.26 -10.57
CA HIS A 13 19.88 6.72 -11.75
C HIS A 13 20.71 7.76 -12.54
N PRO A 14 20.84 7.62 -13.88
CA PRO A 14 21.70 8.49 -14.69
C PRO A 14 21.29 9.96 -14.68
N GLU A 15 19.98 10.24 -14.51
CA GLU A 15 19.48 11.61 -14.43
C GLU A 15 19.46 12.21 -13.01
N PHE A 16 19.96 11.50 -11.98
CA PHE A 16 19.82 11.92 -10.59
C PHE A 16 20.32 13.35 -10.33
N GLU A 17 21.57 13.66 -10.70
CA GLU A 17 22.17 14.99 -10.47
C GLU A 17 21.45 16.11 -11.25
N LYS A 18 21.01 15.81 -12.47
CA LYS A 18 20.23 16.72 -13.32
C LYS A 18 18.89 17.05 -12.66
N MET A 19 18.20 16.04 -12.12
CA MET A 19 16.90 16.21 -11.46
C MET A 19 17.02 16.96 -10.13
N LEU A 20 18.08 16.72 -9.35
CA LEU A 20 18.36 17.51 -8.14
C LEU A 20 18.53 19.00 -8.47
N SER A 21 19.36 19.31 -9.47
CA SER A 21 19.65 20.69 -9.87
C SER A 21 18.43 21.41 -10.44
N LYS A 22 17.54 20.68 -11.12
CA LYS A 22 16.33 21.23 -11.74
C LYS A 22 15.22 21.55 -10.73
N HIS A 23 15.09 20.74 -9.68
CA HIS A 23 13.93 20.79 -8.78
C HIS A 23 14.23 21.31 -7.37
N LEU A 24 15.50 21.41 -6.96
CA LEU A 24 15.87 21.90 -5.64
C LEU A 24 16.47 23.32 -5.69
N PRO A 25 16.07 24.23 -4.80
CA PRO A 25 16.75 25.51 -4.62
C PRO A 25 18.15 25.28 -4.03
N GLY A 26 19.09 26.20 -4.30
CA GLY A 26 20.53 25.99 -4.07
C GLY A 26 20.92 25.63 -2.62
N ASN A 27 20.20 26.11 -1.62
CA ASN A 27 20.42 25.75 -0.21
C ASN A 27 20.06 24.29 0.08
N LEU A 28 18.92 23.82 -0.41
CA LEU A 28 18.50 22.42 -0.29
C LEU A 28 19.38 21.50 -1.15
N LEU A 29 19.76 21.95 -2.34
CA LEU A 29 20.67 21.22 -3.22
C LEU A 29 21.99 20.91 -2.51
N ARG A 30 22.61 21.92 -1.87
CA ARG A 30 23.88 21.72 -1.14
C ARG A 30 23.72 20.76 0.03
N ASN A 31 22.66 20.89 0.81
CA ASN A 31 22.38 19.95 1.91
C ASN A 31 22.21 18.51 1.41
N VAL A 32 21.49 18.30 0.30
CA VAL A 32 21.30 16.97 -0.29
C VAL A 32 22.62 16.43 -0.85
N GLN A 33 23.43 17.27 -1.50
CA GLN A 33 24.76 16.90 -1.99
C GLN A 33 25.67 16.42 -0.86
N ASP A 34 25.70 17.15 0.27
CA ASP A 34 26.48 16.76 1.45
C ASP A 34 26.01 15.41 2.02
N VAL A 35 24.70 15.14 2.01
CA VAL A 35 24.13 13.85 2.41
C VAL A 35 24.54 12.73 1.45
N VAL A 36 24.53 12.99 0.14
CA VAL A 36 24.95 12.06 -0.92
C VAL A 36 26.43 11.71 -0.78
N ASP A 37 27.29 12.70 -0.56
CA ASP A 37 28.73 12.48 -0.39
C ASP A 37 29.04 11.68 0.89
N ASN A 38 28.33 11.97 1.98
CA ASN A 38 28.42 11.16 3.19
C ASN A 38 27.93 9.72 2.94
N LEU A 39 26.89 9.51 2.14
CA LEU A 39 26.41 8.17 1.77
C LEU A 39 27.43 7.41 0.93
N LYS A 40 28.13 8.06 -0.01
CA LYS A 40 29.21 7.44 -0.81
C LYS A 40 30.40 7.01 0.06
N GLN A 41 30.75 7.82 1.07
CA GLN A 41 31.91 7.56 1.94
C GLN A 41 31.61 6.57 3.08
N LYS A 42 30.45 6.72 3.74
CA LYS A 42 30.12 6.04 5.00
C LYS A 42 29.00 5.01 4.89
N GLY A 43 28.29 4.95 3.75
CA GLY A 43 27.14 4.07 3.55
C GLY A 43 25.86 4.54 4.26
N LEU A 44 24.84 3.68 4.29
CA LEU A 44 23.47 3.98 4.76
C LEU A 44 23.35 4.33 6.26
N GLY A 45 24.37 3.95 7.04
CA GLY A 45 24.35 3.97 8.50
C GLY A 45 23.41 2.93 9.09
N GLU A 46 23.38 2.85 10.42
CA GLU A 46 22.55 1.87 11.12
C GLU A 46 21.06 2.19 10.97
N ARG A 47 20.26 1.14 10.74
CA ARG A 47 18.80 1.20 10.90
C ARG A 47 18.54 1.57 12.37
N PRO A 48 17.62 2.50 12.69
CA PRO A 48 17.28 2.80 14.08
C PRO A 48 16.92 1.49 14.77
N SER A 49 17.78 1.07 15.70
CA SER A 49 17.55 -0.16 16.44
C SER A 49 16.32 0.03 17.30
N GLU A 50 15.45 -0.96 17.32
CA GLU A 50 14.45 -1.02 18.36
C GLU A 50 15.19 -0.99 19.69
N LEU A 51 15.04 0.09 20.46
CA LEU A 51 15.63 0.17 21.78
C LEU A 51 15.11 -1.01 22.61
N SER A 52 16.03 -1.95 22.84
CA SER A 52 15.82 -3.22 23.49
C SER A 52 15.32 -3.01 24.92
N SER A 53 14.25 -3.72 25.28
CA SER A 53 13.96 -4.05 26.67
C SER A 53 13.40 -5.44 26.75
N ALA A 54 14.21 -6.31 27.34
CA ALA A 54 13.88 -7.66 27.74
C ALA A 54 12.75 -7.70 28.77
N ARG A 55 11.84 -8.66 28.61
CA ARG A 55 11.17 -9.44 29.67
C ARG A 55 10.36 -10.55 28.98
N SER A 56 10.86 -11.78 29.02
CA SER A 56 10.50 -12.82 30.01
C SER A 56 9.11 -13.42 29.85
N ARG A 57 9.12 -14.70 29.43
CA ARG A 57 8.36 -15.85 29.95
C ARG A 57 6.84 -15.69 30.15
N LYS A 58 6.05 -16.56 29.50
CA LYS A 58 5.54 -17.86 30.04
C LYS A 58 4.23 -18.27 29.35
N SER A 59 4.11 -19.59 29.07
CA SER A 59 2.89 -20.43 28.91
C SER A 59 1.85 -20.03 27.86
N GLY A 60 1.23 -20.92 27.10
CA GLY A 60 0.99 -22.35 27.24
C GLY A 60 -0.36 -22.65 26.58
N HIS A 61 -0.58 -23.91 26.18
CA HIS A 61 -1.85 -24.44 25.63
C HIS A 61 -2.23 -23.88 24.25
N GLY A 62 -2.43 -24.65 23.19
CA GLY A 62 -2.98 -25.99 23.09
C GLY A 62 -4.21 -25.89 22.19
N SER A 63 -4.18 -26.45 20.99
CA SER A 63 -5.28 -27.28 20.46
C SER A 63 -4.87 -27.90 19.14
N ARG A 64 -4.96 -29.23 19.12
CA ARG A 64 -4.92 -30.07 17.92
C ARG A 64 -6.31 -30.00 17.29
N SER A 65 -6.41 -29.86 15.97
CA SER A 65 -7.67 -30.12 15.28
C SER A 65 -7.39 -30.98 14.05
N ASN A 66 -8.05 -32.12 14.10
CA ASN A 66 -7.92 -33.29 13.25
C ASN A 66 -8.69 -33.05 11.95
N SER A 67 -8.02 -33.26 10.82
CA SER A 67 -8.67 -33.38 9.50
C SER A 67 -9.12 -34.83 9.30
N SER A 68 -10.41 -35.07 9.06
CA SER A 68 -10.86 -36.27 8.34
C SER A 68 -12.24 -36.12 7.73
N VAL A 69 -12.25 -35.98 6.40
CA VAL A 69 -13.10 -36.65 5.40
C VAL A 69 -14.46 -37.24 5.83
N ARG A 70 -15.52 -36.75 5.18
CA ARG A 70 -16.64 -37.49 4.54
C ARG A 70 -17.10 -36.63 3.35
N GLY A 71 -17.19 -37.05 2.09
CA GLY A 71 -17.45 -38.37 1.53
C GLY A 71 -18.93 -38.46 1.12
N GLY A 72 -19.24 -38.23 -0.17
CA GLY A 72 -20.58 -38.46 -0.72
C GLY A 72 -20.84 -37.82 -2.09
N SER A 73 -20.51 -38.55 -3.17
CA SER A 73 -21.03 -38.31 -4.53
C SER A 73 -22.44 -38.90 -4.67
N ALA A 74 -23.28 -38.34 -5.55
CA ALA A 74 -23.64 -38.95 -6.85
C ALA A 74 -24.89 -38.32 -7.51
N ASN A 75 -24.89 -38.44 -8.85
CA ASN A 75 -26.00 -38.46 -9.82
C ASN A 75 -26.54 -37.15 -10.47
N SER A 76 -26.14 -36.98 -11.75
CA SER A 76 -26.91 -36.41 -12.88
C SER A 76 -27.93 -37.46 -13.42
N PRO A 77 -28.66 -37.31 -14.56
CA PRO A 77 -28.74 -36.22 -15.58
C PRO A 77 -30.18 -35.91 -16.12
N ALA A 78 -30.26 -35.01 -17.12
CA ALA A 78 -31.21 -34.93 -18.27
C ALA A 78 -31.62 -33.46 -18.56
N GLU A 79 -31.08 -32.85 -19.62
CA GLU A 79 -31.69 -32.66 -20.95
C GLU A 79 -32.79 -31.59 -21.01
N GLY A 80 -32.58 -30.56 -21.86
CA GLY A 80 -33.60 -29.56 -22.16
C GLY A 80 -33.08 -28.34 -22.92
N ALA A 81 -33.05 -28.49 -24.26
CA ALA A 81 -33.18 -27.47 -25.32
C ALA A 81 -32.86 -25.97 -25.04
N ALA A 82 -31.97 -25.43 -25.87
CA ALA A 82 -31.75 -23.99 -26.04
C ALA A 82 -33.00 -23.25 -26.54
N PRO A 83 -33.05 -21.92 -26.31
CA PRO A 83 -33.17 -21.05 -27.46
C PRO A 83 -32.11 -19.94 -27.47
N VAL A 84 -31.68 -19.62 -28.70
CA VAL A 84 -30.83 -18.49 -29.06
C VAL A 84 -31.51 -17.19 -28.60
N GLN A 85 -30.87 -16.47 -27.66
CA GLN A 85 -31.11 -15.06 -27.45
C GLN A 85 -29.81 -14.28 -27.62
N THR A 86 -29.77 -13.51 -28.70
CA THR A 86 -28.86 -12.39 -28.89
C THR A 86 -29.02 -11.39 -27.74
N GLN A 87 -28.14 -11.46 -26.73
CA GLN A 87 -27.95 -10.39 -25.76
C GLN A 87 -26.51 -9.88 -25.82
N ARG A 88 -26.27 -8.95 -26.73
CA ARG A 88 -25.15 -8.01 -26.59
C ARG A 88 -25.54 -6.98 -25.51
N ARG A 89 -25.06 -7.20 -24.27
CA ARG A 89 -24.48 -6.20 -23.31
C ARG A 89 -24.68 -6.60 -21.83
N PRO A 90 -23.78 -7.42 -21.24
CA PRO A 90 -23.61 -7.53 -19.79
C PRO A 90 -22.58 -6.53 -19.22
N LEU A 91 -21.59 -6.10 -20.02
CA LEU A 91 -20.42 -5.33 -19.53
C LEU A 91 -20.78 -3.98 -18.88
N VAL A 92 -21.67 -3.19 -19.50
CA VAL A 92 -21.91 -1.78 -19.10
C VAL A 92 -22.56 -1.65 -17.71
N ARG A 93 -23.42 -2.60 -17.32
CA ARG A 93 -24.10 -2.57 -16.01
C ARG A 93 -23.15 -2.92 -14.86
N THR A 94 -22.15 -3.75 -15.14
CA THR A 94 -21.13 -4.12 -14.15
C THR A 94 -20.23 -2.93 -13.83
N ASP A 95 -19.88 -2.11 -14.83
CA ASP A 95 -19.04 -0.92 -14.61
C ASP A 95 -19.75 0.14 -13.76
N GLU A 96 -21.02 0.44 -14.03
CA GLU A 96 -21.80 1.41 -13.24
C GLU A 96 -21.92 0.99 -11.76
N ALA A 97 -22.19 -0.29 -11.50
CA ALA A 97 -22.25 -0.83 -10.15
C ALA A 97 -20.91 -0.70 -9.41
N ARG A 98 -19.77 -0.99 -10.08
CA ARG A 98 -18.44 -0.83 -9.48
C ARG A 98 -18.12 0.62 -9.19
N MET A 99 -18.54 1.55 -10.05
CA MET A 99 -18.35 2.98 -9.82
C MET A 99 -19.15 3.49 -8.62
N GLU A 100 -20.36 2.98 -8.38
CA GLU A 100 -21.12 3.29 -7.16
C GLU A 100 -20.49 2.67 -5.91
N GLU A 101 -19.90 1.47 -6.00
CA GLU A 101 -19.12 0.89 -4.91
C GLU A 101 -17.89 1.74 -4.56
N VAL A 102 -17.15 2.21 -5.57
CA VAL A 102 -16.02 3.14 -5.38
C VAL A 102 -16.50 4.39 -4.67
N LYS A 103 -17.60 4.99 -5.13
CA LYS A 103 -18.17 6.20 -4.52
C LYS A 103 -18.55 5.97 -3.05
N THR A 104 -19.32 4.91 -2.77
CA THR A 104 -19.74 4.54 -1.41
C THR A 104 -18.53 4.34 -0.49
N MET A 105 -17.50 3.63 -0.97
CA MET A 105 -16.25 3.45 -0.23
C MET A 105 -15.56 4.80 0.04
N THR A 106 -15.43 5.68 -0.96
CA THR A 106 -14.80 6.99 -0.78
C THR A 106 -15.56 7.90 0.18
N ASP A 107 -16.88 7.81 0.23
CA ASP A 107 -17.72 8.56 1.18
C ASP A 107 -17.50 8.06 2.62
N LEU A 108 -17.43 6.73 2.82
CA LEU A 108 -17.09 6.12 4.11
C LEU A 108 -15.68 6.52 4.58
N LEU A 109 -14.69 6.49 3.68
CA LEU A 109 -13.33 6.95 3.98
C LEU A 109 -13.32 8.40 4.45
N ALA A 110 -14.19 9.27 3.91
CA ALA A 110 -14.29 10.68 4.28
C ALA A 110 -15.19 10.96 5.49
N ALA A 111 -15.80 9.95 6.09
CA ALA A 111 -16.80 10.13 7.14
C ALA A 111 -16.25 10.76 8.44
N ASN A 112 -17.10 11.52 9.12
CA ASN A 112 -16.78 12.08 10.45
C ASN A 112 -16.69 10.99 11.53
N ASN A 113 -17.49 9.94 11.40
CA ASN A 113 -17.53 8.83 12.34
C ASN A 113 -16.35 7.86 12.11
N TRP A 114 -15.59 7.54 13.16
CA TRP A 114 -14.38 6.71 13.03
C TRP A 114 -14.68 5.25 12.65
N GLN A 115 -15.83 4.70 13.06
CA GLN A 115 -16.26 3.36 12.64
C GLN A 115 -16.57 3.31 11.14
N GLN A 116 -17.19 4.36 10.59
CA GLN A 116 -17.45 4.45 9.15
C GLN A 116 -16.14 4.57 8.36
N ARG A 117 -15.15 5.33 8.86
CA ARG A 117 -13.82 5.36 8.24
C ARG A 117 -13.13 4.00 8.28
N TYR A 118 -13.26 3.29 9.40
CA TYR A 118 -12.75 1.93 9.55
C TYR A 118 -13.38 0.98 8.52
N GLU A 119 -14.71 1.04 8.35
CA GLU A 119 -15.42 0.28 7.30
C GLU A 119 -14.97 0.67 5.89
N GLY A 120 -14.78 1.96 5.62
CA GLY A 120 -14.26 2.45 4.35
C GLY A 120 -12.89 1.86 4.02
N ILE A 121 -12.00 1.75 5.01
CA ILE A 121 -10.69 1.11 4.87
C ILE A 121 -10.84 -0.39 4.56
N SER A 122 -11.75 -1.11 5.24
CA SER A 122 -12.01 -2.53 4.94
C SER A 122 -12.56 -2.74 3.52
N LYS A 123 -13.45 -1.86 3.05
CA LYS A 123 -13.97 -1.91 1.68
C LYS A 123 -12.89 -1.59 0.65
N PHE A 124 -12.00 -0.64 0.96
CA PHE A 124 -10.84 -0.35 0.12
C PHE A 124 -9.94 -1.58 -0.04
N GLN A 125 -9.57 -2.23 1.06
CA GLN A 125 -8.78 -3.47 1.03
C GLN A 125 -9.43 -4.53 0.13
N ALA A 126 -10.71 -4.84 0.37
CA ALA A 126 -11.44 -5.84 -0.41
C ALA A 126 -11.49 -5.49 -1.90
N MET A 127 -11.57 -4.20 -2.26
CA MET A 127 -11.57 -3.77 -3.66
C MET A 127 -10.20 -3.91 -4.32
N CYS A 128 -9.10 -3.66 -3.59
CA CYS A 128 -7.75 -3.94 -4.09
C CYS A 128 -7.54 -5.44 -4.35
N GLU A 129 -8.10 -6.31 -3.49
CA GLU A 129 -8.00 -7.76 -3.62
C GLU A 129 -8.87 -8.31 -4.76
N THR A 130 -10.06 -7.75 -4.95
CA THR A 130 -11.05 -8.31 -5.89
C THR A 130 -11.02 -7.65 -7.27
N TYR A 131 -10.75 -6.34 -7.34
CA TYR A 131 -10.82 -5.54 -8.57
C TYR A 131 -9.68 -4.51 -8.65
N PRO A 132 -8.39 -4.94 -8.61
CA PRO A 132 -7.24 -4.03 -8.62
C PRO A 132 -7.19 -3.12 -9.85
N GLN A 133 -7.75 -3.54 -10.99
CA GLN A 133 -7.87 -2.71 -12.20
C GLN A 133 -8.81 -1.50 -12.00
N VAL A 134 -9.89 -1.67 -11.23
CA VAL A 134 -10.82 -0.57 -10.92
C VAL A 134 -10.12 0.43 -10.01
N VAL A 135 -9.43 -0.06 -8.99
CA VAL A 135 -8.62 0.78 -8.08
C VAL A 135 -7.57 1.55 -8.87
N SER A 136 -6.84 0.88 -9.76
CA SER A 136 -5.82 1.50 -10.61
C SER A 136 -6.40 2.61 -11.48
N SER A 137 -7.58 2.41 -12.07
CA SER A 137 -8.25 3.43 -12.90
C SER A 137 -8.78 4.63 -12.10
N GLN A 138 -9.00 4.46 -10.79
CA GLN A 138 -9.57 5.47 -9.89
C GLN A 138 -8.57 5.91 -8.80
N ILE A 139 -7.27 5.62 -8.98
CA ILE A 139 -6.29 5.66 -7.90
C ILE A 139 -6.20 7.04 -7.25
N ILE A 140 -6.20 8.11 -8.05
CA ILE A 140 -6.17 9.50 -7.54
C ILE A 140 -7.38 9.78 -6.66
N LYS A 141 -8.59 9.50 -7.16
CA LYS A 141 -9.86 9.73 -6.43
C LYS A 141 -9.92 8.96 -5.12
N ILE A 142 -9.47 7.71 -5.12
CA ILE A 142 -9.47 6.86 -3.92
C ILE A 142 -8.42 7.37 -2.93
N PHE A 143 -7.19 7.65 -3.39
CA PHE A 143 -6.10 8.09 -2.53
C PHE A 143 -6.32 9.47 -1.93
N ASP A 144 -7.02 10.37 -2.62
CA ASP A 144 -7.46 11.66 -2.06
C ASP A 144 -8.26 11.49 -0.76
N LYS A 145 -8.98 10.37 -0.61
CA LYS A 145 -9.77 10.06 0.60
C LYS A 145 -9.05 9.10 1.55
N PHE A 146 -8.23 8.19 1.02
CA PHE A 146 -7.53 7.18 1.81
C PHE A 146 -6.28 7.74 2.51
N LEU A 147 -5.46 8.57 1.85
CA LEU A 147 -4.20 9.07 2.43
C LEU A 147 -4.37 9.81 3.78
N PRO A 148 -5.41 10.63 4.00
CA PRO A 148 -5.69 11.23 5.31
C PRO A 148 -5.95 10.22 6.44
N ARG A 149 -6.19 8.94 6.13
CA ARG A 149 -6.35 7.87 7.12
C ARG A 149 -4.99 7.33 7.59
N LEU A 150 -3.93 7.48 6.79
CA LEU A 150 -2.55 7.16 7.19
C LEU A 150 -1.99 8.13 8.23
N THR A 151 -2.72 9.21 8.55
CA THR A 151 -2.44 10.11 9.68
C THR A 151 -3.73 10.45 10.44
N ASP A 152 -4.65 9.48 10.56
CA ASP A 152 -5.94 9.70 11.21
C ASP A 152 -5.77 10.11 12.68
N SER A 153 -6.63 11.01 13.18
CA SER A 153 -6.61 11.42 14.58
C SER A 153 -7.00 10.30 15.54
N ASN A 154 -7.73 9.29 15.07
CA ASN A 154 -8.00 8.07 15.81
C ASN A 154 -6.92 7.02 15.52
N SER A 155 -6.09 6.70 16.52
CA SER A 155 -4.97 5.77 16.37
C SER A 155 -5.37 4.35 15.91
N LYS A 156 -6.60 3.90 16.19
CA LYS A 156 -7.10 2.61 15.72
C LYS A 156 -7.36 2.64 14.22
N VAL A 157 -7.97 3.72 13.72
CA VAL A 157 -8.19 3.94 12.28
C VAL A 157 -6.84 4.12 11.59
N ASN A 158 -5.93 4.89 12.18
CA ASN A 158 -4.60 5.13 11.64
C ASN A 158 -3.78 3.84 11.46
N LEU A 159 -3.67 3.05 12.54
CA LEU A 159 -2.96 1.78 12.49
C LEU A 159 -3.59 0.81 11.48
N TYR A 160 -4.92 0.76 11.41
CA TYR A 160 -5.59 -0.10 10.45
C TYR A 160 -5.36 0.34 9.01
N ALA A 161 -5.40 1.65 8.73
CA ALA A 161 -5.06 2.18 7.41
C ALA A 161 -3.61 1.86 7.01
N LEU A 162 -2.66 1.94 7.95
CA LEU A 162 -1.26 1.55 7.69
C LEU A 162 -1.14 0.06 7.36
N LYS A 163 -1.78 -0.82 8.13
CA LYS A 163 -1.78 -2.27 7.85
C LYS A 163 -2.38 -2.56 6.47
N VAL A 164 -3.51 -1.94 6.14
CA VAL A 164 -4.11 -2.07 4.81
C VAL A 164 -3.21 -1.51 3.71
N MET A 165 -2.55 -0.37 3.92
CA MET A 165 -1.60 0.16 2.95
C MET A 165 -0.48 -0.85 2.67
N LEU A 166 0.11 -1.44 3.70
CA LEU A 166 1.16 -2.45 3.57
C LEU A 166 0.68 -3.64 2.72
N ASP A 167 -0.54 -4.13 2.99
CA ASP A 167 -1.13 -5.26 2.27
C ASP A 167 -1.44 -4.92 0.80
N VAL A 168 -1.91 -3.70 0.51
CA VAL A 168 -2.35 -3.35 -0.86
C VAL A 168 -1.23 -2.87 -1.76
N VAL A 169 -0.10 -2.34 -1.25
CA VAL A 169 1.05 -1.91 -2.07
C VAL A 169 1.39 -2.90 -3.19
N PRO A 170 1.60 -4.20 -2.92
CA PRO A 170 1.95 -5.16 -3.98
C PRO A 170 0.82 -5.40 -5.00
N LEU A 171 -0.45 -5.20 -4.61
CA LEU A 171 -1.62 -5.43 -5.47
C LEU A 171 -1.83 -4.31 -6.50
N ILE A 172 -1.41 -3.08 -6.17
CA ILE A 172 -1.63 -1.89 -7.01
C ILE A 172 -0.31 -1.22 -7.45
N LYS A 173 0.82 -1.90 -7.32
CA LYS A 173 2.16 -1.33 -7.54
C LYS A 173 2.32 -0.63 -8.90
N ASP A 174 1.69 -1.14 -9.96
CA ASP A 174 1.83 -0.60 -11.31
C ASP A 174 1.16 0.78 -11.47
N SER A 175 0.16 1.12 -10.65
CA SER A 175 -0.53 2.42 -10.68
C SER A 175 -0.03 3.40 -9.62
N MET A 176 0.74 2.91 -8.63
CA MET A 176 1.29 3.71 -7.51
C MET A 176 2.16 4.88 -7.96
N GLY A 177 2.78 4.84 -9.13
CA GLY A 177 3.63 5.93 -9.64
C GLY A 177 2.93 7.30 -9.64
N SER A 178 1.60 7.33 -9.84
CA SER A 178 0.80 8.56 -9.84
C SER A 178 0.60 9.18 -8.45
N VAL A 179 0.76 8.40 -7.38
CA VAL A 179 0.45 8.81 -6.00
C VAL A 179 1.63 8.61 -5.03
N ILE A 180 2.73 8.01 -5.49
CA ILE A 180 3.84 7.58 -4.63
C ILE A 180 4.41 8.70 -3.76
N SER A 181 4.60 9.90 -4.34
CA SER A 181 5.12 11.05 -3.59
C SER A 181 4.20 11.42 -2.43
N LEU A 182 2.88 11.44 -2.67
CA LEU A 182 1.87 11.76 -1.65
C LEU A 182 1.78 10.63 -0.61
N THR A 183 1.87 9.37 -1.03
CA THR A 183 1.90 8.22 -0.12
C THR A 183 3.10 8.31 0.82
N VAL A 184 4.30 8.56 0.30
CA VAL A 184 5.52 8.72 1.13
C VAL A 184 5.35 9.88 2.12
N SER A 185 4.82 11.02 1.67
CA SER A 185 4.54 12.17 2.55
C SER A 185 3.53 11.85 3.65
N ALA A 186 2.52 11.02 3.39
CA ALA A 186 1.53 10.61 4.38
C ALA A 186 2.05 9.55 5.36
N VAL A 187 2.93 8.65 4.92
CA VAL A 187 3.51 7.60 5.77
C VAL A 187 4.62 8.16 6.67
N ALA A 188 5.47 9.06 6.16
CA ALA A 188 6.68 9.53 6.85
C ALA A 188 6.47 10.04 8.29
N PRO A 189 5.41 10.81 8.64
CA PRO A 189 5.18 11.25 10.02
C PRO A 189 5.03 10.10 11.02
N ASN A 190 4.52 8.94 10.58
CA ASN A 190 4.30 7.76 11.44
C ASN A 190 5.61 7.12 11.93
N LEU A 191 6.74 7.37 11.24
CA LEU A 191 8.08 6.95 11.66
C LEU A 191 8.58 7.68 12.92
N SER A 192 7.83 8.67 13.40
CA SER A 192 8.09 9.37 14.66
C SER A 192 7.11 9.01 15.78
N SER A 193 6.20 8.06 15.52
CA SER A 193 5.16 7.68 16.47
C SER A 193 5.73 7.00 17.72
N LYS A 194 5.14 7.31 18.88
CA LYS A 194 5.42 6.60 20.15
C LYS A 194 4.73 5.23 20.21
N ASN A 195 3.73 5.00 19.36
CA ASN A 195 3.10 3.69 19.23
C ASN A 195 4.00 2.80 18.36
N LYS A 196 4.53 1.74 18.98
CA LYS A 196 5.47 0.82 18.33
C LYS A 196 4.90 0.13 17.10
N GLU A 197 3.62 -0.27 17.14
CA GLU A 197 2.99 -0.91 15.97
C GLU A 197 2.83 0.07 14.81
N ILE A 198 2.49 1.33 15.08
CA ILE A 198 2.40 2.37 14.04
C ILE A 198 3.78 2.62 13.44
N TYR A 199 4.81 2.74 14.28
CA TYR A 199 6.20 2.90 13.82
C TYR A 199 6.66 1.73 12.96
N SER A 200 6.49 0.49 13.44
CA SER A 200 6.96 -0.72 12.73
C SER A 200 6.22 -0.90 11.41
N THR A 201 4.89 -0.73 11.41
CA THR A 201 4.09 -0.83 10.18
C THR A 201 4.49 0.26 9.18
N ALA A 202 4.72 1.50 9.62
CA ALA A 202 5.18 2.58 8.73
C ALA A 202 6.57 2.30 8.14
N ALA A 203 7.47 1.73 8.94
CA ALA A 203 8.79 1.28 8.49
C ALA A 203 8.67 0.18 7.40
N GLU A 204 7.82 -0.81 7.64
CA GLU A 204 7.54 -1.89 6.68
C GLU A 204 6.92 -1.37 5.38
N ILE A 205 6.01 -0.39 5.44
CA ILE A 205 5.46 0.24 4.23
C ILE A 205 6.57 0.93 3.44
N MET A 206 7.49 1.66 4.11
CA MET A 206 8.59 2.33 3.41
C MET A 206 9.51 1.31 2.72
N ASP A 207 9.80 0.18 3.35
CA ASP A 207 10.54 -0.91 2.72
C ASP A 207 9.75 -1.53 1.55
N ALA A 208 8.44 -1.78 1.71
CA ALA A 208 7.59 -2.32 0.65
C ALA A 208 7.47 -1.39 -0.56
N LEU A 209 7.35 -0.07 -0.35
CA LEU A 209 7.33 0.91 -1.44
C LEU A 209 8.65 0.93 -2.18
N ILE A 210 9.77 0.83 -1.45
CA ILE A 210 11.11 0.76 -2.04
C ILE A 210 11.26 -0.49 -2.89
N ASP A 211 10.84 -1.64 -2.37
CA ASP A 211 11.05 -2.94 -3.02
C ASP A 211 10.10 -3.10 -4.23
N ASN A 212 8.84 -2.70 -4.11
CA ASN A 212 7.85 -2.89 -5.18
C ASN A 212 7.91 -1.82 -6.28
N LEU A 213 8.46 -0.64 -6.01
CA LEU A 213 8.46 0.48 -6.96
C LEU A 213 9.87 0.87 -7.43
N GLY A 214 10.91 0.29 -6.81
CA GLY A 214 12.28 0.34 -7.32
C GLY A 214 12.45 -0.45 -8.61
N GLU A 215 11.74 -1.57 -8.76
CA GLU A 215 11.80 -2.43 -9.96
C GLU A 215 11.16 -1.77 -11.19
N THR A 216 10.15 -0.91 -11.02
CA THR A 216 9.43 -0.26 -12.13
C THR A 216 10.33 0.68 -12.95
N ASN A 217 11.45 1.16 -12.38
CA ASN A 217 12.44 1.98 -13.09
C ASN A 217 13.59 1.18 -13.73
N PHE A 218 13.74 -0.12 -13.46
CA PHE A 218 14.82 -0.93 -14.06
C PHE A 218 14.41 -1.62 -15.37
N TYR A 219 13.11 -1.73 -15.66
CA TYR A 219 12.61 -2.43 -16.86
C TYR A 219 12.37 -1.54 -18.09
N PHE A 220 12.46 -0.21 -17.96
CA PHE A 220 12.31 0.70 -19.10
C PHE A 220 13.61 1.04 -19.85
N ASP A 221 14.76 0.51 -19.43
CA ASP A 221 16.07 0.75 -20.08
C ASP A 221 16.49 -0.35 -21.08
N PHE A 222 15.58 -1.23 -21.53
CA PHE A 222 15.87 -2.26 -22.55
C PHE A 222 14.81 -2.39 -23.66
N ALA A 223 14.22 -1.29 -24.12
CA ALA A 223 13.44 -1.26 -25.36
C ALA A 223 13.75 -0.02 -26.21
#